data_AF-A0A920DH92-F1
#
_entry.id   AF-A0A920DH92-F1
#
_cell.length_a   1.000
_cell.length_b   1.000
_cell.length_c   1.000
_cell.angle_alpha   90.00
_cell.angle_beta   90.00
_cell.angle_gamma   90.00
#
_symmetry.space_group_name_H-M   'P 1'
#
loop_
_entity.id
_entity.type
_entity.pdbx_description
1 polymer ?
#
loop_
_entity_poly.entity_id
_entity_poly.type
_entity_poly.pdbx_seq_one_letter_code
_entity_poly.pdbx_strand_id
1 'polypeptide(L)' 'MIDLKRNSKKEPVKATGLRTRASSSYSPNQIEDFKISRGRFSNFLTCKRCFYLDRVKGLRPARNTWMDS' A
#
# COMPACT_ATOMS: atom_id res chain seq x y z
N MET A 1 -11.06 -0.89 1.25
CA MET A 1 -11.32 0.08 2.34
C MET A 1 -10.06 0.85 2.67
N ILE A 2 -10.19 2.14 2.99
CA ILE A 2 -9.10 3.02 3.45
C ILE A 2 -9.27 3.14 4.97
N ASP A 3 -8.23 2.85 5.75
CA ASP A 3 -8.27 2.86 7.21
C ASP A 3 -7.38 3.99 7.75
N LEU A 4 -7.83 4.63 8.83
CA LEU A 4 -7.13 5.72 9.50
C LEU A 4 -6.06 5.14 10.43
N LYS A 5 -4.87 5.72 10.44
CA LYS A 5 -3.77 5.23 11.30
C LYS A 5 -4.14 5.41 12.77
N ARG A 6 -4.15 4.31 13.53
CA ARG A 6 -4.39 4.30 14.98
C ARG A 6 -3.22 3.67 15.73
N ASN A 7 -3.01 4.08 16.99
CA ASN A 7 -2.07 3.41 17.90
C ASN A 7 -2.71 2.16 18.54
N SER A 8 -1.97 1.48 19.42
CA SER A 8 -2.47 0.30 20.17
C SER A 8 -3.70 0.59 21.05
N LYS A 9 -3.92 1.86 21.42
CA LYS A 9 -5.08 2.34 22.18
C LYS A 9 -6.26 2.74 21.29
N LYS A 10 -6.19 2.49 19.97
CA LYS A 10 -7.19 2.86 18.95
C LYS A 10 -7.35 4.37 18.74
N GLU A 11 -6.43 5.18 19.25
CA GLU A 11 -6.48 6.63 19.08
C GLU A 11 -5.93 7.01 17.69
N PRO A 12 -6.54 8.00 17.00
CA PRO A 12 -6.03 8.47 15.72
C PRO A 12 -4.65 9.11 15.93
N VAL A 13 -3.67 8.64 15.16
CA VAL A 13 -2.31 9.20 15.17
C VAL A 13 -1.97 9.74 13.79
N LYS A 14 -1.08 10.73 13.73
CA LYS A 14 -0.63 11.30 12.45
C LYS A 14 -0.16 10.18 11.52
N ALA A 15 -0.91 10.00 10.44
CA ALA A 15 -0.53 9.10 9.38
C ALA A 15 0.64 9.75 8.64
N THR A 16 1.87 9.35 9.00
CA THR A 16 3.04 9.62 8.14
C THR A 16 2.82 9.07 6.72
N GLY A 17 1.91 8.10 6.58
CA GLY A 17 0.95 7.96 5.48
C GLY A 17 1.49 7.54 4.13
N LEU A 18 2.54 8.22 3.69
CA LEU A 18 3.29 7.93 2.48
C LEU A 18 4.39 6.91 2.76
N ARG A 19 4.51 5.97 1.83
CA ARG A 19 5.73 5.17 1.69
C ARG A 19 6.92 6.10 1.44
N THR A 20 7.95 5.96 2.27
CA THR A 20 9.21 6.72 2.15
C THR A 20 10.29 5.96 1.38
N ARG A 21 10.16 4.64 1.25
CA ARG A 21 11.16 3.80 0.57
C ARG A 21 10.89 3.74 -0.95
N ALA A 22 11.84 4.23 -1.73
CA ALA A 22 11.77 4.28 -3.20
C ALA A 22 11.49 2.91 -3.84
N SER A 23 12.14 1.84 -3.36
CA SER A 23 11.95 0.48 -3.88
C SER A 23 10.53 -0.08 -3.72
N SER A 24 9.69 0.62 -2.95
CA SER A 24 8.33 0.21 -2.64
C SER A 24 7.28 1.00 -3.41
N SER A 25 7.73 2.02 -4.17
CA SER A 25 6.93 2.93 -4.98
C SER A 25 7.17 2.68 -6.46
N TYR A 26 6.10 2.64 -7.25
CA TYR A 26 6.18 2.49 -8.70
C TYR A 26 6.24 3.87 -9.36
N SER A 27 7.21 4.06 -10.25
CA SER A 27 7.27 5.20 -11.16
C SER A 27 6.94 4.77 -12.58
N PRO A 28 6.08 5.50 -13.31
CA PRO A 28 5.92 5.26 -14.74
C PRO A 28 7.25 5.50 -15.46
N ASN A 29 7.50 4.73 -16.53
CA ASN A 29 8.67 4.82 -17.39
C ASN A 29 10.03 4.60 -16.69
N GLN A 30 10.06 3.89 -15.57
CA GLN A 30 11.33 3.45 -14.97
C GLN A 30 12.02 2.41 -15.87
N ILE A 31 13.34 2.51 -15.97
CA ILE A 31 14.19 1.62 -16.78
C ILE A 31 14.23 0.22 -16.14
N GLU A 32 14.22 0.18 -14.81
CA GLU A 32 14.36 -1.04 -14.02
C GLU A 32 13.02 -1.72 -13.76
N ASP A 33 13.02 -3.05 -13.69
CA ASP A 33 11.83 -3.83 -13.36
C ASP A 33 11.34 -3.55 -11.94
N PHE A 34 10.07 -3.20 -11.81
CA PHE A 34 9.45 -3.01 -10.50
C PHE A 34 9.06 -4.35 -9.87
N LYS A 35 9.89 -4.84 -8.94
CA LYS A 35 9.65 -6.11 -8.24
C LYS A 35 8.45 -6.02 -7.30
N ILE A 36 7.47 -6.90 -7.51
CA ILE A 36 6.30 -7.06 -6.63
C ILE A 36 6.16 -8.51 -6.15
N SER A 37 5.60 -8.71 -4.97
CA SER A 37 5.28 -10.07 -4.48
C SER A 37 3.96 -10.58 -5.07
N ARG A 38 3.77 -11.91 -5.08
CA ARG A 38 2.56 -12.58 -5.56
C ARG A 38 1.27 -12.01 -4.95
N GLY A 39 1.22 -11.84 -3.63
CA GLY A 39 0.04 -11.26 -2.96
C GLY A 39 -0.24 -9.81 -3.38
N ARG A 40 0.80 -9.02 -3.71
CA ARG A 40 0.61 -7.66 -4.23
C ARG A 40 0.12 -7.65 -5.67
N PHE A 41 0.52 -8.63 -6.47
CA PHE A 41 -0.05 -8.84 -7.79
C PHE A 41 -1.52 -9.23 -7.71
N SER A 42 -1.91 -10.14 -6.80
CA SER A 42 -3.32 -10.47 -6.55
C SER A 42 -4.14 -9.23 -6.20
N ASN A 43 -3.62 -8.34 -5.34
CA ASN A 43 -4.29 -7.08 -5.01
C ASN A 43 -4.50 -6.16 -6.22
N PHE A 44 -3.58 -6.16 -7.20
CA PHE A 44 -3.75 -5.40 -8.44
C PHE A 44 -4.90 -5.96 -9.28
N LEU A 45 -4.99 -7.29 -9.39
CA LEU A 45 -6.10 -7.96 -10.09
C LEU A 45 -7.44 -7.66 -9.42
N THR A 46 -7.49 -7.70 -8.09
CA THR A 46 -8.70 -7.41 -7.32
C THR A 46 -9.09 -5.93 -7.35
N CYS A 47 -8.12 -5.00 -7.29
CA CYS A 47 -8.39 -3.57 -7.28
C CYS A 47 -7.21 -2.76 -7.84
N LYS A 48 -7.25 -2.48 -9.15
CA LYS A 48 -6.26 -1.64 -9.85
C LYS A 48 -6.12 -0.24 -9.22
N ARG A 49 -7.25 0.39 -8.84
CA ARG A 49 -7.27 1.69 -8.17
C ARG A 49 -6.56 1.66 -6.82
N CYS A 50 -6.74 0.59 -6.05
CA CYS A 50 -6.10 0.42 -4.75
C CYS A 50 -4.58 0.22 -4.91
N PHE A 51 -4.16 -0.53 -5.93
CA PHE A 51 -2.74 -0.68 -6.26
C PHE A 51 -2.10 0.66 -6.64
N TYR A 52 -2.76 1.48 -7.47
CA TYR A 52 -2.28 2.81 -7.84
C TYR A 52 -2.12 3.71 -6.60
N LEU A 53 -3.11 3.73 -5.71
CA LEU A 53 -3.04 4.53 -4.49
C LEU A 53 -1.91 4.05 -3.56
N ASP A 54 -1.70 2.73 -3.41
CA ASP A 54 -0.62 2.14 -2.59
C ASP A 54 0.77 2.36 -3.18
N ARG A 55 0.95 2.10 -4.48
CA ARG A 55 2.27 2.02 -5.12
C ARG A 55 2.71 3.31 -5.77
N VAL A 56 1.78 4.11 -6.29
CA VAL A 56 2.12 5.37 -6.96
C VAL A 56 1.94 6.54 -6.01
N LYS A 57 0.81 6.58 -5.28
CA LYS A 57 0.54 7.66 -4.32
C LYS A 57 1.06 7.38 -2.91
N GLY A 58 1.58 6.17 -2.66
CA GLY A 58 2.16 5.80 -1.39
C GLY A 58 1.15 5.62 -0.25
N LEU A 59 -0.16 5.66 -0.52
CA LEU A 59 -1.23 5.56 0.47
C LEU A 59 -1.36 4.11 0.95
N ARG A 60 -1.05 3.88 2.21
CA ARG A 60 -1.13 2.53 2.76
C ARG A 60 -2.58 1.99 2.74
N PRO A 61 -2.84 0.83 2.13
CA PRO A 61 -4.16 0.21 2.19
C PRO A 61 -4.48 -0.19 3.63
N ALA A 62 -5.77 -0.23 3.98
CA ALA A 62 -6.23 -0.78 5.25
C ALA A 62 -5.61 -2.17 5.44
N ARG A 63 -4.98 -2.42 6.59
CA ARG A 63 -4.49 -3.75 6.93
C ARG A 63 -5.73 -4.56 7.31
N ASN A 64 -6.34 -5.25 6.37
CA ASN A 64 -7.37 -6.22 6.68
C ASN A 64 -6.69 -7.38 7.40
N THR A 65 -6.80 -7.40 8.72
CA THR A 65 -6.30 -8.49 9.59
C THR A 65 -6.96 -9.85 9.32
N TRP A 66 -7.81 -9.95 8.30
CA TRP A 66 -8.59 -11.14 7.94
C TRP A 66 -8.05 -11.91 6.72
N MET A 67 -6.95 -11.47 6.10
CA MET A 67 -6.31 -12.18 4.97
C MET A 67 -4.88 -12.65 5.27
N ASP A 68 -4.40 -12.49 6.50
CA ASP A 68 -3.11 -13.01 6.98
C ASP A 68 -3.33 -14.13 8.03
N SER A 69 -4.30 -15.03 7.79
CA SER A 69 -4.49 -16.27 8.57
C SER A 69 -4.60 -17.46 7.64
#